data_AF-A0A4S8IQ09-F1
#
_entry.id   AF-A0A4S8IQ09-F1
#
_cell.length_a   1.000
_cell.length_b   1.000
_cell.length_c   1.000
_cell.angle_alpha   90.00
_cell.angle_beta   90.00
_cell.angle_gamma   90.00
#
_symmetry.space_group_name_H-M   'P 1'
#
loop_
_entity.id
_entity.type
_entity.pdbx_description
1 polymer ?
#
loop_
_entity_poly.entity_id
_entity_poly.type
_entity_poly.pdbx_seq_one_letter_code
_entity_poly.pdbx_strand_id
1 'polypeptide(L)'
;MSKLANIVQYIPFEVKIQDFQEARPDVLAHSATNIISHLKSGGEKVSQALKMLCMRQKGIHVEEAVVIGVDSLGFDLRVCSGRQVQTLRFSFATQATSEFSAERQLNDLLFPLLQQKQQRWQQAHQGIDS
;
A
#
# COMPACT_ATOMS: atom_id res chain seq x y z
N MET A 1 -36.31 16.30 -10.09
CA MET A 1 -35.50 15.05 -10.13
C MET A 1 -34.30 15.28 -11.03
N SER A 2 -33.16 15.69 -10.47
CA SER A 2 -31.93 15.94 -11.22
C SER A 2 -30.93 14.82 -10.94
N LYS A 3 -30.75 13.91 -11.91
CA LYS A 3 -29.63 12.97 -11.93
C LYS A 3 -28.36 13.78 -12.25
N LEU A 4 -27.52 14.01 -11.24
CA LEU A 4 -26.14 14.41 -11.49
C LEU A 4 -25.38 13.14 -11.90
N ALA A 5 -25.15 12.98 -13.21
CA ALA A 5 -24.23 12.00 -13.73
C ALA A 5 -22.80 12.48 -13.40
N ASN A 6 -22.13 11.79 -12.49
CA ASN A 6 -20.68 11.95 -12.31
C ASN A 6 -19.99 11.46 -13.58
N ILE A 7 -19.61 12.39 -14.45
CA ILE A 7 -18.71 12.10 -15.56
C ILE A 7 -17.33 11.93 -14.93
N VAL A 8 -16.86 10.68 -14.84
CA VAL A 8 -15.44 10.42 -14.64
C VAL A 8 -14.75 10.97 -15.88
N GLN A 9 -14.10 12.12 -15.74
CA GLN A 9 -13.33 12.73 -16.82
C GLN A 9 -12.22 11.76 -17.20
N TYR A 10 -12.39 11.08 -18.34
CA TYR A 10 -11.35 10.27 -18.94
C TYR A 10 -10.27 11.24 -19.43
N ILE A 11 -9.15 11.30 -18.71
CA ILE A 11 -7.95 12.01 -19.17
C ILE A 11 -7.15 10.98 -19.97
N PRO A 12 -7.19 11.01 -21.32
CA PRO A 12 -6.34 10.14 -22.11
C PRO A 12 -4.90 10.50 -21.82
N PHE A 13 -4.11 9.53 -21.38
CA PHE A 13 -2.66 9.63 -21.34
C PHE A 13 -2.14 9.00 -22.64
N GLU A 14 -1.57 9.82 -23.51
CA GLU A 14 -0.87 9.32 -24.69
C GLU A 14 0.56 8.90 -24.28
N VAL A 15 0.92 7.67 -24.61
CA VAL A 15 2.29 7.16 -24.43
C VAL A 15 2.93 7.10 -25.81
N LYS A 16 4.11 7.70 -25.97
CA LYS A 16 4.84 7.61 -27.23
C LYS A 16 5.30 6.16 -27.44
N ILE A 17 5.28 5.70 -28.69
CA ILE A 17 5.70 4.34 -29.05
C ILE A 17 7.13 4.06 -28.55
N GLN A 18 8.02 5.05 -28.67
CA GLN A 18 9.40 4.92 -28.20
C GLN A 18 9.48 4.73 -26.68
N ASP A 19 8.77 5.56 -25.90
CA ASP A 19 8.73 5.45 -24.44
C ASP A 19 8.19 4.07 -24.00
N PHE A 20 7.20 3.53 -24.72
CA PHE A 20 6.66 2.19 -24.46
C PHE A 20 7.68 1.08 -24.77
N GLN A 21 8.43 1.20 -25.87
CA GLN A 21 9.44 0.21 -26.26
C GLN A 21 10.65 0.21 -25.31
N GLU A 22 11.02 1.37 -24.77
CA GLU A 22 12.14 1.53 -23.84
C GLU A 22 11.75 1.22 -22.38
N ALA A 23 10.45 1.25 -22.06
CA ALA A 23 9.95 0.95 -20.74
C ALA A 23 10.30 -0.48 -20.30
N ARG A 24 10.56 -0.63 -19.00
CA ARG A 24 10.77 -1.93 -18.37
C ARG A 24 9.57 -2.28 -17.51
N PRO A 25 9.17 -3.56 -17.44
CA PRO A 25 8.22 -4.02 -16.44
C PRO A 25 8.70 -3.67 -15.04
N ASP A 26 7.76 -3.44 -14.13
CA ASP A 26 8.08 -3.24 -12.72
C ASP A 26 8.78 -4.49 -12.15
N VAL A 27 9.75 -4.29 -11.25
CA VAL A 27 10.51 -5.41 -10.65
C VAL A 27 9.63 -6.36 -9.84
N LEU A 28 8.46 -5.90 -9.36
CA LEU A 28 7.48 -6.72 -8.66
C LEU A 28 6.38 -7.27 -9.57
N ALA A 29 6.40 -7.01 -10.88
CA ALA A 29 5.32 -7.43 -11.79
C ALA A 29 5.02 -8.94 -11.69
N HIS A 30 6.04 -9.77 -11.48
CA HIS A 30 5.89 -11.22 -11.35
C HIS A 30 5.49 -11.71 -9.94
N SER A 31 5.71 -10.91 -8.90
CA SER A 31 5.45 -11.28 -7.50
C SER A 31 4.28 -10.54 -6.86
N ALA A 32 3.73 -9.52 -7.52
CA ALA A 32 2.63 -8.71 -7.01
C ALA A 32 1.42 -9.55 -6.56
N THR A 33 1.04 -10.57 -7.34
CA THR A 33 -0.06 -11.47 -6.98
C THR A 33 0.22 -12.28 -5.71
N ASN A 34 1.48 -12.73 -5.51
CA ASN A 34 1.89 -13.48 -4.33
C ASN A 34 1.83 -12.60 -3.08
N ILE A 35 2.38 -11.38 -3.16
CA ILE A 35 2.34 -10.39 -2.08
C ILE A 35 0.89 -10.10 -1.67
N ILE A 36 0.01 -9.86 -2.66
CA ILE A 36 -1.42 -9.61 -2.39
C ILE A 36 -2.08 -10.83 -1.74
N SER A 37 -1.73 -12.06 -2.16
CA SER A 37 -2.23 -13.29 -1.56
C SER A 37 -1.80 -13.45 -0.10
N HIS A 38 -0.52 -13.19 0.20
CA HIS A 38 0.00 -13.22 1.57
C HIS A 38 -0.65 -12.16 2.47
N LEU A 39 -0.94 -10.96 1.96
CA LEU A 39 -1.69 -9.96 2.72
C LEU A 39 -3.11 -10.43 3.02
N LYS A 40 -3.79 -11.03 2.03
CA LYS A 40 -5.14 -11.58 2.21
C LYS A 40 -5.19 -12.73 3.21
N SER A 41 -4.15 -13.58 3.26
CA SER A 41 -4.09 -14.68 4.23
C SER A 41 -3.94 -14.19 5.68
N GLY A 42 -3.51 -12.95 5.90
CA GLY A 42 -3.44 -12.32 7.22
C GLY A 42 -4.80 -11.96 7.85
N GLY A 43 -5.90 -12.10 7.10
CA GLY A 43 -7.28 -12.00 7.61
C GLY A 43 -7.61 -10.68 8.30
N GLU A 44 -8.43 -10.75 9.36
CA GLU A 44 -8.99 -9.58 10.05
C GLU A 44 -7.91 -8.64 10.61
N LYS A 45 -6.77 -9.19 11.05
CA LYS A 45 -5.65 -8.39 11.54
C LYS A 45 -5.12 -7.45 10.46
N VAL A 46 -4.95 -7.95 9.24
CA VAL A 46 -4.49 -7.13 8.10
C VAL A 46 -5.58 -6.16 7.66
N SER A 47 -6.84 -6.62 7.58
CA SER A 47 -7.98 -5.75 7.26
C SER A 47 -8.07 -4.55 8.21
N GLN A 48 -7.97 -4.76 9.52
CA GLN A 48 -8.00 -3.68 10.50
C GLN A 48 -6.78 -2.76 10.37
N ALA A 49 -5.59 -3.31 10.12
CA ALA A 49 -4.38 -2.52 9.92
C ALA A 49 -4.47 -1.61 8.68
N LEU A 50 -5.08 -2.09 7.59
CA LEU A 50 -5.35 -1.30 6.38
C LEU A 50 -6.31 -0.14 6.64
N LYS A 51 -7.39 -0.37 7.39
CA LYS A 51 -8.32 0.70 7.81
C LYS A 51 -7.61 1.76 8.66
N MET A 52 -6.80 1.32 9.62
CA MET A 52 -5.99 2.21 10.47
C MET A 52 -4.97 3.00 9.65
N LEU A 53 -4.34 2.38 8.64
CA LEU A 53 -3.42 3.06 7.74
C LEU A 53 -4.13 4.19 6.96
N CYS A 54 -5.33 3.94 6.44
CA CYS A 54 -6.15 4.94 5.75
C CYS A 54 -6.42 6.15 6.66
N MET A 55 -6.79 5.90 7.92
CA MET A 55 -7.00 6.97 8.89
C MET A 55 -5.70 7.74 9.17
N ARG A 56 -4.59 7.04 9.46
CA ARG A 56 -3.31 7.66 9.83
C ARG A 56 -2.72 8.53 8.73
N GLN A 57 -2.77 8.09 7.47
CA GLN A 57 -2.06 8.77 6.38
C GLN A 57 -2.94 9.61 5.46
N LYS A 58 -4.24 9.33 5.39
CA LYS A 58 -5.18 10.05 4.52
C LYS A 58 -6.29 10.76 5.29
N GLY A 59 -6.40 10.55 6.61
CA GLY A 59 -7.39 11.21 7.45
C GLY A 59 -8.83 10.77 7.20
N ILE A 60 -9.03 9.55 6.67
CA ILE A 60 -10.35 9.03 6.31
C ILE A 60 -10.70 7.78 7.13
N HIS A 61 -11.96 7.70 7.53
CA HIS A 61 -12.55 6.47 8.07
C HIS A 61 -13.15 5.67 6.91
N VAL A 62 -12.80 4.38 6.86
CA VAL A 62 -13.24 3.46 5.80
C VAL A 62 -13.86 2.23 6.43
N GLU A 63 -15.00 1.77 5.91
CA GLU A 63 -15.65 0.55 6.38
C GLU A 63 -14.88 -0.70 5.92
N GLU A 64 -14.30 -0.65 4.73
CA GLU A 64 -13.55 -1.73 4.09
C GLU A 64 -12.33 -1.20 3.35
N ALA A 65 -11.24 -1.97 3.36
CA ALA A 65 -10.01 -1.65 2.63
C ALA A 65 -9.33 -2.95 2.18
N VAL A 66 -9.01 -3.06 0.90
CA VAL A 66 -8.34 -4.23 0.32
C VAL A 66 -7.24 -3.80 -0.64
N VAL A 67 -6.10 -4.50 -0.61
CA VAL A 67 -5.00 -4.26 -1.56
C VAL A 67 -5.40 -4.80 -2.93
N ILE A 68 -5.30 -3.96 -3.97
CA ILE A 68 -5.64 -4.31 -5.35
C ILE A 68 -4.46 -4.25 -6.32
N GLY A 69 -3.36 -3.61 -5.92
CA GLY A 69 -2.16 -3.49 -6.73
C GLY A 69 -0.94 -3.24 -5.86
N VAL A 70 0.20 -3.76 -6.26
CA VAL A 70 1.51 -3.54 -5.63
C VAL A 70 2.53 -3.41 -6.75
N ASP A 71 3.42 -2.43 -6.63
CA ASP A 71 4.56 -2.22 -7.51
C ASP A 71 5.77 -1.74 -6.70
N SER A 72 6.90 -1.50 -7.35
CA SER A 72 8.14 -1.13 -6.67
C SER A 72 8.08 0.19 -5.91
N LEU A 73 7.11 1.06 -6.21
CA LEU A 73 6.97 2.37 -5.56
C LEU A 73 5.92 2.37 -4.45
N GLY A 74 5.07 1.35 -4.36
CA GLY A 74 4.03 1.28 -3.36
C GLY A 74 2.90 0.32 -3.69
N PHE A 75 1.69 0.68 -3.23
CA PHE A 75 0.51 -0.16 -3.40
C PHE A 75 -0.78 0.66 -3.42
N ASP A 76 -1.80 0.06 -3.98
CA ASP A 76 -3.13 0.64 -4.14
C ASP A 76 -4.15 -0.11 -3.30
N LEU A 77 -4.94 0.65 -2.54
CA LEU A 77 -6.08 0.14 -1.77
C LEU A 77 -7.39 0.52 -2.44
N ARG A 78 -8.27 -0.46 -2.65
CA ARG A 78 -9.69 -0.19 -2.86
C ARG A 78 -10.35 -0.04 -1.51
N VAL A 79 -11.00 1.10 -1.29
CA VAL A 79 -11.68 1.38 -0.03
C VAL A 79 -13.15 1.72 -0.26
N CYS A 80 -13.97 1.38 0.74
CA CYS A 80 -15.33 1.88 0.87
C CYS A 80 -15.37 2.93 1.99
N SER A 81 -16.01 4.07 1.74
CA SER A 81 -16.33 5.11 2.73
C SER A 81 -17.76 5.59 2.49
N GLY A 82 -18.69 5.16 3.33
CA GLY A 82 -20.13 5.41 3.19
C GLY A 82 -20.71 4.85 1.90
N ARG A 83 -21.04 5.74 0.94
CA ARG A 83 -21.60 5.37 -0.38
C ARG A 83 -20.57 5.46 -1.51
N GLN A 84 -19.31 5.67 -1.19
CA GLN A 84 -18.25 5.89 -2.17
C GLN A 84 -17.25 4.74 -2.12
N VAL A 85 -16.85 4.29 -3.32
CA VAL A 85 -15.73 3.37 -3.50
C VAL A 85 -14.66 4.13 -4.28
N GLN A 86 -13.44 4.16 -3.73
CA GLN A 86 -12.30 4.85 -4.34
C GLN A 86 -11.04 4.00 -4.24
N THR A 87 -10.06 4.34 -5.08
CA THR A 87 -8.71 3.75 -5.03
C THR A 87 -7.75 4.76 -4.41
N LEU A 88 -6.97 4.31 -3.44
CA LEU A 88 -5.99 5.12 -2.72
C LEU A 88 -4.58 4.58 -2.92
N ARG A 89 -3.68 5.47 -3.32
CA ARG A 89 -2.26 5.18 -3.47
C ARG A 89 -1.49 5.43 -2.18
N PHE A 90 -0.71 4.45 -1.77
CA PHE A 90 0.24 4.52 -0.67
C PHE A 90 1.64 4.25 -1.21
N SER A 91 2.59 5.10 -0.84
CA SER A 91 3.98 4.98 -1.30
C SER A 91 4.83 4.23 -0.29
N PHE A 92 5.79 3.46 -0.79
CA PHE A 92 6.91 3.00 -0.01
C PHE A 92 7.87 4.16 0.32
N ALA A 93 8.65 4.01 1.40
CA ALA A 93 9.64 5.01 1.79
C ALA A 93 10.80 5.06 0.78
N THR A 94 11.16 3.89 0.25
CA THR A 94 12.12 3.73 -0.83
C THR A 94 11.59 2.73 -1.86
N GLN A 95 12.10 2.81 -3.09
CA GLN A 95 11.75 1.84 -4.12
C GLN A 95 12.12 0.42 -3.67
N ALA A 96 11.15 -0.49 -3.68
CA ALA A 96 11.34 -1.89 -3.41
C ALA A 96 12.05 -2.56 -4.60
N THR A 97 13.15 -3.25 -4.34
CA THR A 97 13.96 -3.94 -5.36
C THR A 97 13.71 -5.43 -5.40
N SER A 98 12.87 -5.95 -4.51
CA SER A 98 12.52 -7.38 -4.39
C SER A 98 11.19 -7.56 -3.66
N GLU A 99 10.57 -8.74 -3.85
CA GLU A 99 9.37 -9.15 -3.12
C GLU A 99 9.54 -9.00 -1.60
N PHE A 100 10.66 -9.51 -1.07
CA PHE A 100 10.99 -9.40 0.35
C PHE A 100 11.03 -7.94 0.84
N SER A 101 11.67 -7.04 0.08
CA SER A 101 11.75 -5.63 0.46
C SER A 101 10.37 -4.93 0.43
N ALA A 102 9.51 -5.32 -0.50
CA ALA A 102 8.14 -4.81 -0.60
C ALA A 102 7.29 -5.31 0.59
N GLU A 103 7.33 -6.61 0.90
CA GLU A 103 6.61 -7.18 2.03
C GLU A 103 7.06 -6.58 3.36
N ARG A 104 8.36 -6.32 3.53
CA ARG A 104 8.88 -5.64 4.71
C ARG A 104 8.29 -4.24 4.83
N GLN A 105 8.38 -3.41 3.78
CA GLN A 105 7.85 -2.05 3.81
C GLN A 105 6.33 -2.02 4.03
N LEU A 106 5.59 -2.96 3.43
CA LEU A 106 4.16 -3.17 3.71
C LEU A 106 3.90 -3.43 5.20
N ASN A 107 4.62 -4.39 5.79
CA ASN A 107 4.46 -4.72 7.20
C ASN A 107 4.79 -3.53 8.11
N ASP A 108 5.82 -2.76 7.78
CA ASP A 108 6.24 -1.57 8.53
C ASP A 108 5.14 -0.50 8.53
N LEU A 109 4.49 -0.30 7.38
CA LEU A 109 3.36 0.63 7.22
C LEU A 109 2.11 0.15 7.96
N LEU A 110 1.82 -1.16 7.95
CA LEU A 110 0.65 -1.74 8.60
C LEU A 110 0.81 -1.78 10.12
N PHE A 111 1.99 -2.15 10.61
CA PHE A 111 2.25 -2.48 12.02
C PHE A 111 3.40 -1.67 12.67
N PRO A 112 3.36 -0.32 12.65
CA PRO A 112 4.47 0.51 13.12
C PRO A 112 4.80 0.35 14.61
N LEU A 113 3.81 -0.03 15.43
CA LEU A 113 3.98 -0.19 16.89
C LEU A 113 4.83 -1.41 17.27
N LEU A 114 4.85 -2.46 16.45
CA LEU A 114 5.69 -3.64 16.70
C LEU A 114 7.17 -3.28 16.52
N GLN A 115 7.49 -2.43 15.54
CA GLN A 115 8.86 -1.99 15.29
C GLN A 115 9.38 -1.01 16.34
N GLN A 116 8.58 -0.03 16.75
CA GLN A 116 8.97 0.91 17.82
C GLN A 116 9.30 0.18 19.12
N LYS A 117 8.55 -0.89 19.44
CA LYS A 117 8.88 -1.75 20.57
C LYS A 117 10.24 -2.41 20.31
N GLN A 118 10.41 -3.18 19.23
CA GLN A 118 11.66 -3.91 18.97
C GLN A 118 12.92 -3.02 18.96
N GLN A 119 12.86 -1.81 18.38
CA GLN A 119 13.96 -0.84 18.40
C GLN A 119 14.28 -0.35 19.82
N ARG A 120 13.26 -0.05 20.63
CA ARG A 120 13.44 0.33 22.04
C ARG A 120 14.10 -0.78 22.87
N TRP A 121 13.77 -2.04 22.61
CA TRP A 121 14.40 -3.19 23.30
C TRP A 121 15.87 -3.35 22.89
N GLN A 122 16.22 -3.16 21.62
CA GLN A 122 17.61 -3.23 21.15
C GLN A 122 18.48 -2.10 21.72
N GLN A 123 17.95 -0.88 21.78
CA GLN A 123 18.66 0.27 22.37
C GLN A 123 18.88 0.10 23.88
N ALA A 124 17.90 -0.46 24.61
CA ALA A 124 18.03 -0.71 26.04
C ALA A 124 19.11 -1.77 26.38
N HIS A 125 19.39 -2.72 25.49
CA HIS A 125 20.44 -3.73 25.68
C HIS A 125 21.83 -3.28 25.21
N GLN A 126 21.93 -2.26 24.35
CA GLN A 126 23.22 -1.66 23.98
C GLN A 126 23.74 -0.65 25.00
N GLY A 127 22.91 -0.18 25.92
CA GLY A 127 23.29 0.74 27.00
C GLY A 127 23.73 0.09 28.31
N ILE A 128 23.86 -1.25 28.36
CA ILE A 128 24.24 -2.00 29.58
C ILE A 128 25.73 -2.42 29.57
N ASP A 129 26.39 -2.39 28.40
CA ASP A 129 27.81 -2.75 28.24
C ASP A 129 28.73 -1.51 27.99
N SER A 130 28.37 -0.33 28.52
CA SER A 130 29.18 0.90 28.44
C SER A 130 29.54 1.45 29.81
#